data_AF-A0A9W9IVD1-F1
#
_entry.id   AF-A0A9W9IVD1-F1
#
_cell.length_a   1.000
_cell.length_b   1.000
_cell.length_c   1.000
_cell.angle_alpha   90.00
_cell.angle_beta   90.00
_cell.angle_gamma   90.00
#
_symmetry.space_group_name_H-M   'P 1'
#
loop_
_entity.id
_entity.type
_entity.pdbx_description
1 polymer ?
#
loop_
_entity_poly.entity_id
_entity_poly.type
_entity_poly.pdbx_seq_one_letter_code
_entity_poly.pdbx_strand_id
1 'polypeptide(L)'
;MEDAKILEDVVGTLQGIRGMSPASEWFYQICAVSAALAQKLCAPRAVALGPYNPDSDTLHISTNAEENSALRREHFLNDCDMDSIDVDHLFGAYDICDDWANGVVGFVPVKNDLLSEPARKSLQALSQQLRETSSMSVEDLLLQHPKYSRVPPSLPDNSHPCTSKLFAVSMHRINILKELTRKNTLKAPSTNTILCALIWTTVTRVRVLQNPSLRDASSRLVTAVNGRPSVGKLPSTAESPFLGNAVFYAMSRYPAEALLTASDEAPVQSFAEACEVISESQSPSTINLRHLAEVYDLADRTRGYQSLFPGWDLFQSRDLKITNWADLDRYGIDVGDILGKPCSVRLPVMEVEGVALILSRQRGVSQEVFEVVMMLRKDHMDALENDHMWQTLCQMGQKD
;
A
#
# COMPACT_ATOMS: atom_id res chain seq x y z
N MET A 1 -5.81 6.28 -30.77
CA MET A 1 -6.25 5.51 -31.97
C MET A 1 -5.18 4.50 -32.38
N GLU A 2 -3.90 4.88 -32.44
CA GLU A 2 -2.80 3.94 -32.68
C GLU A 2 -2.65 2.91 -31.54
N ASP A 3 -2.77 3.33 -30.28
CA ASP A 3 -2.68 2.42 -29.13
C ASP A 3 -3.84 1.41 -29.03
N ALA A 4 -5.05 1.82 -29.42
CA ALA A 4 -6.21 0.92 -29.48
C ALA A 4 -5.99 -0.18 -30.52
N LYS A 5 -5.39 0.17 -31.66
CA LYS A 5 -5.02 -0.77 -32.71
C LYS A 5 -3.92 -1.75 -32.26
N ILE A 6 -2.94 -1.28 -31.49
CA ILE A 6 -1.91 -2.15 -30.90
C ILE A 6 -2.56 -3.17 -29.95
N LEU A 7 -3.52 -2.73 -29.12
CA LEU A 7 -4.26 -3.64 -28.23
C LEU A 7 -5.09 -4.67 -29.01
N GLU A 8 -5.71 -4.29 -30.12
CA GLU A 8 -6.40 -5.23 -31.01
C GLU A 8 -5.45 -6.27 -31.62
N ASP A 9 -4.28 -5.84 -32.09
CA ASP A 9 -3.26 -6.73 -32.66
C ASP A 9 -2.75 -7.73 -31.59
N VAL A 10 -2.60 -7.27 -30.34
CA VAL A 10 -2.28 -8.13 -29.18
C VAL A 10 -3.39 -9.15 -28.94
N VAL A 11 -4.66 -8.73 -28.90
CA VAL A 11 -5.80 -9.64 -28.70
C VAL A 11 -5.89 -10.66 -29.84
N GLY A 12 -5.68 -10.24 -31.08
CA GLY A 12 -5.63 -11.12 -32.25
C GLY A 12 -4.51 -12.16 -32.14
N THR A 13 -3.35 -11.77 -31.61
CA THR A 13 -2.23 -12.69 -31.35
C THR A 13 -2.56 -13.68 -30.24
N LEU A 14 -3.22 -13.22 -29.17
CA LEU A 14 -3.62 -14.06 -28.03
C LEU A 14 -4.70 -15.08 -28.38
N GLN A 15 -5.52 -14.83 -29.40
CA GLN A 15 -6.54 -15.76 -29.87
C GLN A 15 -5.96 -17.14 -30.23
N GLY A 16 -4.73 -17.18 -30.76
CA GLY A 16 -4.06 -18.45 -31.13
C GLY A 16 -3.64 -19.31 -29.94
N ILE A 17 -3.46 -18.70 -28.76
CA ILE A 17 -3.06 -19.41 -27.53
C ILE A 17 -4.18 -19.53 -26.51
N ARG A 18 -5.34 -18.92 -26.77
CA ARG A 18 -6.51 -18.83 -25.90
C ARG A 18 -6.84 -20.17 -25.21
N GLY A 19 -6.96 -21.25 -25.99
CA GLY A 19 -7.31 -22.59 -25.49
C GLY A 19 -6.16 -23.45 -24.94
N MET A 20 -4.93 -22.94 -24.84
CA MET A 20 -3.77 -23.75 -24.40
C MET A 20 -3.78 -24.02 -22.90
N SER A 21 -4.38 -23.14 -22.10
CA SER A 21 -4.50 -23.26 -20.64
C SER A 21 -5.59 -22.34 -20.09
N PRO A 22 -6.07 -22.57 -18.85
CA PRO A 22 -6.94 -21.60 -18.18
C PRO A 22 -6.31 -20.20 -18.02
N ALA A 23 -4.98 -20.12 -17.86
CA ALA A 23 -4.27 -18.85 -17.71
C ALA A 23 -4.19 -18.05 -19.02
N SER A 24 -4.04 -18.72 -20.16
CA SER A 24 -4.05 -18.08 -21.49
C SER A 24 -5.43 -17.60 -21.89
N GLU A 25 -6.49 -18.35 -21.55
CA GLU A 25 -7.88 -17.90 -21.70
C GLU A 25 -8.13 -16.65 -20.84
N TRP A 26 -7.67 -16.67 -19.59
CA TRP A 26 -7.81 -15.54 -18.67
C TRP A 26 -7.06 -14.29 -19.15
N PHE A 27 -5.82 -14.44 -19.61
CA PHE A 27 -5.04 -13.32 -20.15
C PHE A 27 -5.66 -12.74 -21.44
N TYR A 28 -6.16 -13.61 -22.33
CA TYR A 28 -6.91 -13.19 -23.51
C TYR A 28 -8.12 -12.33 -23.13
N GLN A 29 -8.90 -12.74 -22.13
CA GLN A 29 -10.10 -12.01 -21.69
C GLN A 29 -9.78 -10.61 -21.16
N ILE A 30 -8.73 -10.46 -20.35
CA ILE A 30 -8.28 -9.15 -19.84
C ILE A 30 -7.90 -8.21 -20.99
N CYS A 31 -7.10 -8.71 -21.94
CA CYS A 31 -6.67 -7.93 -23.09
C CYS A 31 -7.85 -7.55 -24.00
N ALA A 32 -8.80 -8.48 -24.21
CA ALA A 32 -9.99 -8.24 -25.03
C ALA A 32 -10.88 -7.14 -24.43
N VAL A 33 -11.12 -7.18 -23.12
CA VAL A 33 -11.86 -6.13 -22.39
C VAL A 33 -11.14 -4.78 -22.49
N SER A 34 -9.82 -4.78 -22.30
CA SER A 34 -9.01 -3.56 -22.36
C SER A 34 -9.01 -2.93 -23.76
N ALA A 35 -8.91 -3.75 -24.81
CA ALA A 35 -8.98 -3.31 -26.20
C ALA A 35 -10.36 -2.71 -26.54
N ALA A 36 -11.45 -3.39 -26.13
CA ALA A 36 -12.81 -2.90 -26.34
C ALA A 36 -13.05 -1.55 -25.61
N LEU A 37 -12.52 -1.41 -24.39
CA LEU A 37 -12.59 -0.15 -23.64
C LEU A 37 -11.80 0.96 -24.34
N ALA A 38 -10.59 0.66 -24.82
CA ALA A 38 -9.74 1.61 -25.54
C ALA A 38 -10.37 2.07 -26.87
N GLN A 39 -11.02 1.17 -27.61
CA GLN A 39 -11.79 1.52 -28.81
C GLN A 39 -12.93 2.49 -28.49
N LYS A 40 -13.71 2.22 -27.44
CA LYS A 40 -14.82 3.10 -27.02
C LYS A 40 -14.31 4.47 -26.57
N LEU A 41 -13.19 4.51 -25.84
CA LEU A 41 -12.50 5.74 -25.45
C LEU A 41 -12.02 6.56 -26.66
N CYS A 42 -11.64 5.88 -27.75
CA CYS A 42 -11.18 6.52 -28.99
C CYS A 42 -12.34 6.90 -29.94
N ALA A 43 -13.57 6.45 -29.69
CA ALA A 43 -14.69 6.68 -30.60
C ALA A 43 -15.16 8.15 -30.57
N PRO A 44 -15.53 8.77 -31.70
CA PRO A 44 -15.88 10.20 -31.77
C PRO A 44 -17.19 10.63 -31.09
N ARG A 45 -17.78 9.81 -30.21
CA ARG A 45 -19.03 10.15 -29.51
C ARG A 45 -18.77 10.30 -28.02
N ALA A 46 -19.35 11.36 -27.47
CA ALA A 46 -19.26 11.80 -26.08
C ALA A 46 -19.67 10.71 -25.08
N VAL A 47 -18.77 9.80 -24.80
CA VAL A 47 -18.80 8.98 -23.59
C VAL A 47 -18.32 9.89 -22.47
N ALA A 48 -19.13 10.05 -21.42
CA ALA A 48 -18.83 10.89 -20.25
C ALA A 48 -17.75 10.27 -19.33
N LEU A 49 -16.64 9.79 -19.91
CA LEU A 49 -15.37 9.67 -19.21
C LEU A 49 -14.87 11.12 -19.19
N GLY A 50 -14.94 11.75 -18.02
CA GLY A 50 -14.81 13.20 -17.87
C GLY A 50 -13.49 13.79 -18.43
N PRO A 51 -13.28 15.10 -18.29
CA PRO A 51 -12.25 15.80 -19.07
C PRO A 51 -10.87 15.18 -18.91
N TYR A 52 -10.22 14.87 -20.04
CA TYR A 52 -8.79 14.58 -20.08
C TYR A 52 -8.02 15.88 -19.97
N ASN A 53 -7.10 15.96 -19.00
CA ASN A 53 -6.22 17.08 -18.81
C ASN A 53 -4.84 16.76 -19.42
N PRO A 54 -4.48 17.37 -20.57
CA PRO A 54 -3.20 17.10 -21.23
C PRO A 54 -1.99 17.65 -20.49
N ASP A 55 -2.17 18.66 -19.63
CA ASP A 55 -1.06 19.28 -18.89
C ASP A 55 -0.58 18.38 -17.73
N SER A 56 -1.46 17.52 -17.23
CA SER A 56 -1.16 16.55 -16.16
C SER A 56 -1.16 15.10 -16.61
N ASP A 57 -1.48 14.83 -17.89
CA ASP A 57 -1.70 13.49 -18.44
C ASP A 57 -2.67 12.64 -17.60
N THR A 58 -3.80 13.25 -17.18
CA THR A 58 -4.79 12.59 -16.32
C THR A 58 -6.19 12.63 -16.93
N LEU A 59 -6.87 11.48 -16.93
CA LEU A 59 -8.29 11.36 -17.30
C LEU A 59 -9.16 11.43 -16.02
N HIS A 60 -10.00 12.46 -15.90
CA HIS A 60 -10.91 12.58 -14.76
C HIS A 60 -12.20 11.79 -15.01
N ILE A 61 -12.36 10.63 -14.39
CA ILE A 61 -13.61 9.87 -14.45
C ILE A 61 -14.65 10.59 -13.58
N SER A 62 -15.66 11.19 -14.19
CA SER A 62 -16.73 11.90 -13.47
C SER A 62 -17.65 10.90 -12.76
N THR A 63 -17.65 10.92 -11.43
CA THR A 63 -18.59 10.14 -10.60
C THR A 63 -20.03 10.66 -10.66
N ASN A 64 -20.25 11.85 -11.23
CA ASN A 64 -21.57 12.51 -11.27
C ASN A 64 -22.40 12.18 -12.52
N ALA A 65 -21.94 11.25 -13.38
CA ALA A 65 -22.68 10.77 -14.53
C ALA A 65 -23.36 9.43 -14.22
N GLU A 66 -24.20 9.38 -13.18
CA GLU A 66 -24.86 8.13 -12.76
C GLU A 66 -25.75 7.50 -13.85
N GLU A 67 -26.25 8.29 -14.80
CA GLU A 67 -27.14 7.80 -15.86
C GLU A 67 -26.44 7.49 -17.20
N ASN A 68 -25.17 7.92 -17.41
CA ASN A 68 -24.50 7.81 -18.73
C ASN A 68 -23.04 7.33 -18.67
N SER A 69 -22.62 6.70 -17.57
CA SER A 69 -21.27 6.12 -17.49
C SER A 69 -21.14 4.91 -18.42
N ALA A 70 -20.18 4.94 -19.36
CA ALA A 70 -19.84 3.78 -20.19
C ALA A 70 -19.23 2.61 -19.41
N LEU A 71 -18.92 2.81 -18.13
CA LEU A 71 -18.46 1.75 -17.23
C LEU A 71 -19.62 1.04 -16.51
N ARG A 72 -20.89 1.44 -16.74
CA ARG A 72 -22.04 0.69 -16.22
C ARG A 72 -22.21 -0.62 -16.97
N ARG A 73 -22.41 -1.70 -16.19
CA ARG A 73 -22.63 -3.08 -16.64
C ARG A 73 -23.62 -3.20 -17.79
N GLU A 74 -24.74 -2.50 -17.69
CA GLU A 74 -25.84 -2.56 -18.66
C GLU A 74 -25.49 -1.94 -20.02
N HIS A 75 -24.67 -0.88 -20.04
CA HIS A 75 -24.23 -0.23 -21.28
C HIS A 75 -23.02 -0.94 -21.91
N PHE A 76 -22.15 -1.51 -21.08
CA PHE A 76 -21.00 -2.25 -21.59
C PHE A 76 -21.41 -3.55 -22.29
N LEU A 77 -22.39 -4.28 -21.75
CA LEU A 77 -22.85 -5.57 -22.28
C LEU A 77 -23.70 -5.45 -23.55
N ASN A 78 -24.52 -4.40 -23.68
CA ASN A 78 -25.40 -4.23 -24.84
C ASN A 78 -24.68 -3.77 -26.13
N ASP A 79 -23.52 -3.15 -25.98
CA ASP A 79 -22.80 -2.50 -27.09
C ASP A 79 -21.62 -3.33 -27.62
N CYS A 80 -21.21 -4.37 -26.91
CA CYS A 80 -20.19 -5.30 -27.37
C CYS A 80 -20.91 -6.44 -28.10
N ASP A 81 -20.87 -6.43 -29.44
CA ASP A 81 -21.43 -7.47 -30.31
C ASP A 81 -20.63 -8.78 -30.10
N MET A 82 -21.01 -9.55 -29.07
CA MET A 82 -20.19 -10.59 -28.44
C MET A 82 -20.85 -11.97 -28.44
N ASP A 83 -21.42 -12.37 -29.58
CA ASP A 83 -22.00 -13.71 -29.78
C ASP A 83 -21.00 -14.87 -29.61
N SER A 84 -19.69 -14.59 -29.46
CA SER A 84 -18.62 -15.59 -29.37
C SER A 84 -17.90 -15.68 -28.02
N ILE A 85 -18.34 -14.94 -27.00
CA ILE A 85 -17.70 -14.99 -25.67
C ILE A 85 -18.66 -15.62 -24.67
N ASP A 86 -18.17 -16.66 -23.99
CA ASP A 86 -18.91 -17.36 -22.94
C ASP A 86 -19.24 -16.37 -21.81
N VAL A 87 -20.53 -16.05 -21.70
CA VAL A 87 -21.06 -15.02 -20.79
C VAL A 87 -20.73 -15.37 -19.34
N ASP A 88 -20.63 -16.66 -19.01
CA ASP A 88 -20.29 -17.15 -17.68
C ASP A 88 -18.84 -16.85 -17.27
N HIS A 89 -17.92 -16.76 -18.24
CA HIS A 89 -16.52 -16.36 -18.00
C HIS A 89 -16.34 -14.83 -18.03
N LEU A 90 -17.20 -14.11 -18.75
CA LEU A 90 -17.19 -12.65 -18.80
C LEU A 90 -17.59 -12.01 -17.45
N PHE A 91 -18.45 -12.67 -16.67
CA PHE A 91 -18.77 -12.23 -15.31
C PHE A 91 -17.52 -12.11 -14.45
N GLY A 92 -16.54 -13.01 -14.59
CA GLY A 92 -15.27 -12.91 -13.87
C GLY A 92 -14.40 -11.72 -14.28
N ALA A 93 -14.49 -11.24 -15.51
CA ALA A 93 -13.73 -10.07 -15.99
C ALA A 93 -14.42 -8.73 -15.67
N TYR A 94 -15.76 -8.71 -15.69
CA TYR A 94 -16.55 -7.54 -15.28
C TYR A 94 -16.51 -7.36 -13.76
N ASP A 95 -16.63 -8.48 -13.02
CA ASP A 95 -16.44 -8.50 -11.58
C ASP A 95 -15.04 -8.01 -11.23
N ILE A 96 -13.99 -8.18 -12.06
CA ILE A 96 -12.66 -7.59 -11.81
C ILE A 96 -12.67 -6.06 -11.91
N CYS A 97 -13.38 -5.47 -12.87
CA CYS A 97 -13.48 -4.01 -12.98
C CYS A 97 -14.31 -3.42 -11.84
N ASP A 98 -15.40 -4.09 -11.44
CA ASP A 98 -16.20 -3.72 -10.27
C ASP A 98 -15.44 -4.01 -8.95
N ASP A 99 -14.67 -5.10 -8.85
CA ASP A 99 -13.84 -5.49 -7.70
C ASP A 99 -12.63 -4.57 -7.55
N TRP A 100 -12.06 -4.09 -8.65
CA TRP A 100 -11.04 -3.02 -8.64
C TRP A 100 -11.65 -1.66 -8.28
N ALA A 101 -12.83 -1.33 -8.79
CA ALA A 101 -13.52 -0.08 -8.46
C ALA A 101 -14.05 -0.07 -7.01
N ASN A 102 -14.43 -1.23 -6.47
CA ASN A 102 -15.06 -1.38 -5.15
C ASN A 102 -14.15 -2.06 -4.10
N GLY A 103 -12.92 -2.43 -4.45
CA GLY A 103 -11.95 -3.06 -3.54
C GLY A 103 -12.35 -4.45 -3.00
N VAL A 104 -13.32 -5.12 -3.64
CA VAL A 104 -13.73 -6.48 -3.29
C VAL A 104 -12.82 -7.45 -4.02
N VAL A 105 -12.46 -8.58 -3.42
CA VAL A 105 -11.80 -9.68 -4.15
C VAL A 105 -12.73 -10.86 -4.02
N GLY A 106 -13.40 -11.23 -5.11
CA GLY A 106 -14.15 -12.47 -5.19
C GLY A 106 -13.26 -13.67 -4.84
N PHE A 107 -13.57 -14.35 -3.74
CA PHE A 107 -12.87 -15.56 -3.32
C PHE A 107 -13.39 -16.75 -4.14
N VAL A 108 -12.64 -17.20 -5.15
CA VAL A 108 -12.89 -18.52 -5.76
C VAL A 108 -12.40 -19.57 -4.75
N PRO A 109 -13.28 -20.45 -4.21
CA PRO A 109 -12.84 -21.46 -3.25
C PRO A 109 -11.88 -22.43 -3.94
N VAL A 110 -10.61 -22.37 -3.56
CA VAL A 110 -9.61 -23.36 -3.97
C VAL A 110 -10.05 -24.71 -3.39
N LYS A 111 -10.28 -25.72 -4.26
CA LYS A 111 -10.54 -27.08 -3.80
C LYS A 111 -9.40 -27.54 -2.90
N ASN A 112 -9.72 -27.95 -1.67
CA ASN A 112 -8.76 -28.36 -0.63
C ASN A 112 -7.77 -29.45 -1.08
N ASP A 113 -8.10 -30.19 -2.14
CA ASP A 113 -7.31 -31.30 -2.67
C ASP A 113 -6.07 -30.83 -3.46
N LEU A 114 -6.01 -29.57 -3.87
CA LEU A 114 -4.87 -28.98 -4.59
C LEU A 114 -3.85 -28.30 -3.68
N LEU A 115 -4.10 -28.26 -2.36
CA LEU A 115 -3.23 -27.60 -1.41
C LEU A 115 -2.08 -28.52 -0.99
N SER A 116 -0.87 -27.95 -0.96
CA SER A 116 0.28 -28.61 -0.34
C SER A 116 0.02 -28.88 1.15
N GLU A 117 0.60 -29.95 1.69
CA GLU A 117 0.51 -30.30 3.12
C GLU A 117 0.85 -29.12 4.06
N PRO A 118 1.91 -28.32 3.83
CA PRO A 118 2.19 -27.13 4.62
C PRO A 118 1.06 -26.10 4.59
N ALA A 119 0.47 -25.84 3.42
CA ALA A 119 -0.63 -24.88 3.26
C ALA A 119 -1.89 -25.36 4.01
N ARG A 120 -2.19 -26.66 3.95
CA ARG A 120 -3.31 -27.27 4.68
C ARG A 120 -3.14 -27.11 6.19
N LYS A 121 -1.94 -27.37 6.72
CA LYS A 121 -1.63 -27.18 8.15
C LYS A 121 -1.76 -25.72 8.58
N SER A 122 -1.30 -24.78 7.76
CA SER A 122 -1.44 -23.35 8.01
C SER A 122 -2.91 -22.90 8.07
N LEU A 123 -3.74 -23.36 7.13
CA LEU A 123 -5.18 -23.05 7.12
C LEU A 123 -5.92 -23.69 8.29
N GLN A 124 -5.54 -24.91 8.68
CA GLN A 124 -6.07 -25.57 9.88
C GLN A 124 -5.73 -24.78 11.15
N ALA A 125 -4.47 -24.33 11.28
CA ALA A 125 -4.03 -23.51 12.41
C ALA A 125 -4.80 -22.17 12.45
N LEU A 126 -4.99 -21.51 11.31
CA LEU A 126 -5.79 -20.29 11.23
C LEU A 126 -7.24 -20.55 11.62
N SER A 127 -7.82 -21.64 11.13
CA SER A 127 -9.19 -22.06 11.45
C SER A 127 -9.37 -22.36 12.95
N GLN A 128 -8.33 -22.91 13.59
CA GLN A 128 -8.34 -23.12 15.03
C GLN A 128 -8.31 -21.78 15.77
N GLN A 129 -7.42 -20.88 15.38
CA GLN A 129 -7.34 -19.54 15.99
C GLN A 129 -8.65 -18.77 15.83
N LEU A 130 -9.31 -18.83 14.66
CA LEU A 130 -10.61 -18.20 14.44
C LEU A 130 -11.70 -18.73 15.39
N ARG A 131 -11.69 -20.03 15.72
CA ARG A 131 -12.62 -20.59 16.71
C ARG A 131 -12.31 -20.06 18.11
N GLU A 132 -11.05 -19.95 18.47
CA GLU A 132 -10.63 -19.41 19.76
C GLU A 132 -11.03 -17.92 19.89
N THR A 133 -10.86 -17.11 18.84
CA THR A 133 -11.21 -15.68 18.84
C THR A 133 -12.72 -15.43 18.86
N SER A 134 -13.52 -16.36 18.32
CA SER A 134 -14.99 -16.24 18.30
C SER A 134 -15.63 -16.10 19.70
N SER A 135 -14.91 -16.51 20.75
CA SER A 135 -15.33 -16.35 22.14
C SER A 135 -15.22 -14.93 22.68
N MET A 136 -14.44 -14.06 22.05
CA MET A 136 -14.25 -12.66 22.46
C MET A 136 -15.39 -11.77 21.97
N SER A 137 -15.73 -10.71 22.73
CA SER A 137 -16.62 -9.67 22.22
C SER A 137 -15.92 -8.83 21.16
N VAL A 138 -16.68 -8.14 20.31
CA VAL A 138 -16.08 -7.25 19.30
C VAL A 138 -15.44 -6.03 19.96
N GLU A 139 -15.98 -5.59 21.09
CA GLU A 139 -15.45 -4.52 21.91
C GLU A 139 -14.06 -4.89 22.47
N ASP A 140 -13.88 -6.13 22.94
CA ASP A 140 -12.58 -6.64 23.39
C ASP A 140 -11.57 -6.71 22.23
N LEU A 141 -12.00 -7.15 21.05
CA LEU A 141 -11.15 -7.17 19.86
C LEU A 141 -10.71 -5.76 19.44
N LEU A 142 -11.61 -4.77 19.51
CA LEU A 142 -11.28 -3.37 19.22
C LEU A 142 -10.29 -2.80 20.25
N LEU A 143 -10.44 -3.14 21.53
CA LEU A 143 -9.48 -2.75 22.57
C LEU A 143 -8.09 -3.36 22.35
N GLN A 144 -8.02 -4.60 21.86
CA GLN A 144 -6.76 -5.27 21.50
C GLN A 144 -6.18 -4.79 20.17
N HIS A 145 -6.99 -4.17 19.32
CA HIS A 145 -6.58 -3.64 18.03
C HIS A 145 -6.91 -2.15 17.89
N PRO A 146 -6.25 -1.27 18.66
CA PRO A 146 -6.50 0.17 18.65
C PRO A 146 -6.16 0.86 17.31
N LYS A 147 -5.64 0.11 16.35
CA LYS A 147 -5.47 0.51 14.95
C LYS A 147 -6.78 0.50 14.17
N TYR A 148 -7.84 -0.12 14.68
CA TYR A 148 -9.17 -0.11 14.09
C TYR A 148 -10.16 0.57 15.03
N SER A 149 -11.16 1.20 14.44
CA SER A 149 -12.22 1.94 15.13
C SER A 149 -13.54 1.72 14.42
N ARG A 150 -14.64 1.71 15.17
CA ARG A 150 -16.00 1.82 14.59
C ARG A 150 -16.44 3.26 14.37
N VAL A 151 -15.73 4.20 14.98
CA VAL A 151 -16.01 5.62 14.86
C VAL A 151 -15.23 6.13 13.64
N PRO A 152 -15.91 6.73 12.65
CA PRO A 152 -15.24 7.34 11.52
C PRO A 152 -14.32 8.47 11.99
N PRO A 153 -13.19 8.69 11.30
CA PRO A 153 -12.28 9.77 11.64
C PRO A 153 -13.00 11.10 11.48
N SER A 154 -12.83 12.00 12.46
CA SER A 154 -13.40 13.34 12.37
C SER A 154 -12.67 14.15 11.31
N LEU A 155 -13.41 14.64 10.33
CA LEU A 155 -12.87 15.59 9.36
C LEU A 155 -12.62 16.93 10.07
N PRO A 156 -11.46 17.57 9.86
CA PRO A 156 -11.19 18.87 10.45
C PRO A 156 -12.09 19.93 9.80
N ASP A 157 -12.52 20.92 10.60
CA ASP A 157 -13.38 22.01 10.12
C ASP A 157 -12.72 22.85 9.01
N ASN A 158 -11.37 22.89 9.01
CA ASN A 158 -10.57 23.55 7.99
C ASN A 158 -9.64 22.53 7.32
N SER A 159 -9.77 22.36 6.01
CA SER A 159 -8.82 21.60 5.22
C SER A 159 -7.56 22.44 4.98
N HIS A 160 -6.44 22.00 5.54
CA HIS A 160 -5.14 22.56 5.21
C HIS A 160 -4.65 21.93 3.91
N PRO A 161 -4.07 22.72 2.97
CA PRO A 161 -3.57 22.17 1.73
C PRO A 161 -2.43 21.19 2.01
N CYS A 162 -2.53 20.00 1.43
CA CYS A 162 -1.47 18.99 1.44
C CYS A 162 -0.59 19.14 0.21
N THR A 163 0.56 18.48 0.23
CA THR A 163 1.47 18.36 -0.90
C THR A 163 2.25 17.05 -0.80
N SER A 164 2.84 16.65 -1.93
CA SER A 164 3.59 15.41 -2.08
C SER A 164 4.99 15.73 -2.56
N LYS A 165 6.02 15.25 -1.88
CA LYS A 165 7.42 15.43 -2.31
C LYS A 165 8.22 14.13 -2.20
N LEU A 166 9.12 13.95 -3.15
CA LEU A 166 10.04 12.82 -3.20
C LEU A 166 11.39 13.21 -2.60
N PHE A 167 11.86 12.42 -1.65
CA PHE A 167 13.16 12.56 -1.02
C PHE A 167 14.03 11.33 -1.29
N ALA A 168 15.33 11.53 -1.48
CA ALA A 168 16.29 10.44 -1.64
C ALA A 168 17.15 10.33 -0.37
N VAL A 169 16.95 9.26 0.41
CA VAL A 169 17.69 9.02 1.65
C VAL A 169 18.86 8.08 1.39
N SER A 170 20.07 8.49 1.77
CA SER A 170 21.29 7.72 1.53
C SER A 170 21.35 6.42 2.34
N MET A 171 21.58 5.27 1.68
CA MET A 171 21.81 3.99 2.37
C MET A 171 23.05 4.04 3.27
N HIS A 172 24.07 4.82 2.89
CA HIS A 172 25.25 5.03 3.73
C HIS A 172 24.90 5.66 5.08
N ARG A 173 24.05 6.70 5.07
CA ARG A 173 23.57 7.36 6.30
C ARG A 173 22.75 6.41 7.17
N ILE A 174 21.88 5.60 6.54
CA ILE A 174 21.10 4.57 7.24
C ILE A 174 22.01 3.55 7.92
N ASN A 175 23.09 3.10 7.27
CA ASN A 175 24.05 2.18 7.86
C ASN A 175 24.81 2.80 9.05
N ILE A 176 25.17 4.08 8.97
CA ILE A 176 25.76 4.78 10.13
C ILE A 176 24.78 4.77 11.31
N LEU A 177 23.51 5.11 11.07
CA LEU A 177 22.49 5.10 12.12
C LEU A 177 22.27 3.70 12.72
N LYS A 178 22.34 2.64 11.91
CA LYS A 178 22.29 1.25 12.39
C LYS A 178 23.43 0.95 13.36
N GLU A 179 24.66 1.36 13.03
CA GLU A 179 25.81 1.10 13.91
C GLU A 179 25.76 1.93 15.19
N LEU A 180 25.29 3.18 15.12
CA LEU A 180 25.12 4.02 16.31
C LEU A 180 24.04 3.47 17.25
N THR A 181 22.90 3.04 16.71
CA THR A 181 21.78 2.51 17.51
C THR A 181 22.07 1.14 18.11
N ARG A 182 22.86 0.31 17.43
CA ARG A 182 23.16 -1.07 17.84
C ARG A 182 23.59 -1.22 19.30
N LYS A 183 24.31 -0.24 19.86
CA LYS A 183 24.79 -0.28 21.26
C LYS A 183 23.69 -0.05 22.28
N ASN A 184 22.57 0.53 21.87
CA ASN A 184 21.45 0.95 22.72
C ASN A 184 20.18 0.13 22.46
N THR A 185 20.26 -0.87 21.58
CA THR A 185 19.15 -1.78 21.23
C THR A 185 19.47 -3.21 21.67
N LEU A 186 18.47 -3.95 22.13
CA LEU A 186 18.57 -5.38 22.45
C LEU A 186 18.84 -6.21 21.19
N LYS A 187 18.24 -5.83 20.07
CA LYS A 187 18.44 -6.46 18.76
C LYS A 187 18.86 -5.41 17.75
N ALA A 188 19.83 -5.76 16.89
CA ALA A 188 20.28 -4.85 15.85
C ALA A 188 19.09 -4.45 14.95
N PRO A 189 18.79 -3.14 14.81
CA PRO A 189 17.60 -2.70 14.10
C PRO A 189 17.73 -2.96 12.60
N SER A 190 16.60 -3.30 11.99
CA SER A 190 16.55 -3.48 10.54
C SER A 190 16.67 -2.13 9.81
N THR A 191 17.04 -2.17 8.53
CA THR A 191 17.03 -0.97 7.68
C THR A 191 15.64 -0.33 7.60
N ASN A 192 14.58 -1.15 7.52
CA ASN A 192 13.20 -0.67 7.57
C ASN A 192 12.90 0.07 8.89
N THR A 193 13.31 -0.51 10.02
CA THR A 193 13.12 0.08 11.35
C THR A 193 13.76 1.45 11.44
N ILE A 194 15.03 1.57 11.03
CA ILE A 194 15.77 2.83 11.09
C ILE A 194 15.12 3.89 10.20
N LEU A 195 14.72 3.52 8.98
CA LEU A 195 14.08 4.46 8.07
C LEU A 195 12.71 4.90 8.59
N CYS A 196 11.91 3.98 9.14
CA CYS A 196 10.63 4.31 9.79
C CYS A 196 10.81 5.22 10.99
N ALA A 197 11.78 4.93 11.87
CA ALA A 197 12.09 5.74 13.04
C ALA A 197 12.52 7.15 12.62
N LEU A 198 13.39 7.26 11.61
CA LEU A 198 13.91 8.51 11.08
C LEU A 198 12.80 9.42 10.53
N ILE A 199 11.93 8.84 9.70
CA ILE A 199 10.79 9.55 9.13
C ILE A 199 9.84 9.98 10.26
N TRP A 200 9.55 9.08 11.21
CA TRP A 200 8.64 9.38 12.31
C TRP A 200 9.15 10.46 13.26
N THR A 201 10.41 10.38 13.70
CA THR A 201 10.99 11.39 14.60
C THR A 201 11.06 12.75 13.92
N THR A 202 11.46 12.80 12.65
CA THR A 202 11.55 14.06 11.90
C THR A 202 10.18 14.69 11.68
N VAL A 203 9.20 13.93 11.20
CA VAL A 203 7.83 14.42 10.98
C VAL A 203 7.19 14.87 12.29
N THR A 204 7.30 14.09 13.36
CA THR A 204 6.77 14.48 14.67
C THR A 204 7.45 15.76 15.17
N ARG A 205 8.77 15.91 14.97
CA ARG A 205 9.50 17.11 15.38
C ARG A 205 9.02 18.37 14.65
N VAL A 206 8.88 18.33 13.33
CA VAL A 206 8.37 19.51 12.59
C VAL A 206 6.94 19.88 12.99
N ARG A 207 6.09 18.87 13.27
CA ARG A 207 4.71 19.07 13.74
C ARG A 207 4.65 19.67 15.14
N VAL A 208 5.48 19.21 16.08
CA VAL A 208 5.52 19.76 17.44
C VAL A 208 6.06 21.19 17.45
N LEU A 209 7.02 21.52 16.57
CA LEU A 209 7.52 22.89 16.44
C LEU A 209 6.42 23.86 15.99
N GLN A 210 5.54 23.43 15.08
CA GLN A 210 4.42 24.26 14.60
C GLN A 210 3.21 24.23 15.54
N ASN A 211 2.98 23.11 16.22
CA ASN A 211 1.91 22.94 17.19
C ASN A 211 2.46 22.38 18.52
N PRO A 212 2.91 23.25 19.44
CA PRO A 212 3.49 22.83 20.72
C PRO A 212 2.56 22.01 21.60
N SER A 213 1.23 22.07 21.41
CA SER A 213 0.27 21.24 22.17
C SER A 213 0.45 19.73 21.92
N LEU A 214 1.11 19.36 20.82
CA LEU A 214 1.44 17.97 20.52
C LEU A 214 2.60 17.44 21.37
N ARG A 215 3.38 18.29 22.05
CA ARG A 215 4.56 17.88 22.83
C ARG A 215 4.20 16.87 23.93
N ASP A 216 3.15 17.18 24.69
CA ASP A 216 2.70 16.36 25.82
C ASP A 216 1.83 15.19 25.37
N ALA A 217 1.53 15.10 24.06
CA ALA A 217 0.77 14.02 23.48
C ALA A 217 1.66 12.81 23.15
N SER A 218 1.02 11.68 22.89
CA SER A 218 1.68 10.54 22.30
C SER A 218 1.49 10.55 20.79
N SER A 219 2.58 10.39 20.03
CA SER A 219 2.50 10.15 18.59
C SER A 219 2.36 8.64 18.33
N ARG A 220 1.68 8.28 17.24
CA ARG A 220 1.57 6.90 16.78
C ARG A 220 2.12 6.75 15.36
N LEU A 221 2.89 5.70 15.15
CA LEU A 221 3.35 5.28 13.84
C LEU A 221 2.60 4.02 13.44
N VAL A 222 1.92 4.07 12.29
CA VAL A 222 1.24 2.94 11.70
C VAL A 222 2.02 2.45 10.50
N THR A 223 2.34 1.17 10.46
CA THR A 223 3.11 0.57 9.38
C THR A 223 2.35 -0.58 8.73
N ALA A 224 2.36 -0.61 7.40
CA ALA A 224 1.85 -1.74 6.63
C ALA A 224 2.85 -2.90 6.70
N VAL A 225 2.39 -4.07 7.18
CA VAL A 225 3.20 -5.27 7.38
C VAL A 225 2.64 -6.41 6.52
N ASN A 226 3.51 -7.11 5.81
CA ASN A 226 3.15 -8.30 5.07
C ASN A 226 2.88 -9.45 6.05
N GLY A 227 1.63 -9.89 6.16
CA GLY A 227 1.21 -10.99 7.03
C GLY A 227 1.47 -12.38 6.45
N ARG A 228 1.86 -12.49 5.17
CA ARG A 228 2.13 -13.80 4.52
C ARG A 228 3.12 -14.67 5.30
N PRO A 229 4.25 -14.15 5.82
CA PRO A 229 5.18 -14.97 6.62
C PRO A 229 4.53 -15.56 7.88
N SER A 230 3.56 -14.87 8.48
CA SER A 230 2.88 -15.28 9.72
C SER A 230 1.82 -16.36 9.49
N VAL A 231 1.24 -16.43 8.29
CA VAL A 231 0.35 -17.53 7.88
C VAL A 231 1.16 -18.79 7.50
N GLY A 232 2.49 -18.70 7.46
CA GLY A 232 3.36 -19.78 7.03
C GLY A 232 3.42 -19.90 5.50
N LYS A 233 3.72 -21.10 4.99
CA LYS A 233 3.63 -21.38 3.54
C LYS A 233 2.15 -21.41 3.14
N LEU A 234 1.53 -20.23 2.99
CA LEU A 234 0.38 -20.08 2.10
C LEU A 234 0.69 -20.84 0.80
N PRO A 235 -0.32 -21.37 0.09
CA PRO A 235 -0.14 -21.98 -1.21
C PRO A 235 0.26 -20.89 -2.21
N SER A 236 1.50 -20.45 -2.12
CA SER A 236 2.14 -19.43 -2.92
C SER A 236 3.45 -20.05 -3.37
N THR A 237 3.38 -20.78 -4.48
CA THR A 237 4.57 -21.26 -5.19
C THR A 237 4.96 -20.20 -6.23
N ALA A 238 6.15 -20.32 -6.82
CA ALA A 238 6.51 -19.50 -7.97
C ALA A 238 5.50 -19.68 -9.13
N GLU A 239 4.90 -20.87 -9.24
CA GLU A 239 3.94 -21.25 -10.29
C GLU A 239 2.50 -20.82 -9.97
N SER A 240 2.19 -20.53 -8.71
CA SER A 240 0.86 -20.12 -8.26
C SER A 240 0.99 -19.17 -7.07
N PRO A 241 1.42 -17.90 -7.29
CA PRO A 241 1.59 -16.94 -6.21
C PRO A 241 0.25 -16.54 -5.60
N PHE A 242 0.21 -16.29 -4.29
CA PHE A 242 -0.98 -15.71 -3.65
C PHE A 242 -1.10 -14.23 -4.04
N LEU A 243 -2.09 -13.93 -4.88
CA LEU A 243 -2.34 -12.58 -5.43
C LEU A 243 -3.22 -11.70 -4.53
N GLY A 244 -3.86 -12.27 -3.50
CA GLY A 244 -4.75 -11.53 -2.62
C GLY A 244 -4.05 -10.55 -1.67
N ASN A 245 -4.84 -9.72 -1.00
CA ASN A 245 -4.36 -8.84 0.06
C ASN A 245 -4.00 -9.63 1.32
N ALA A 246 -2.80 -9.42 1.85
CA ALA A 246 -2.34 -9.99 3.11
C ALA A 246 -1.49 -8.96 3.85
N VAL A 247 -1.96 -7.71 3.88
CA VAL A 247 -1.33 -6.59 4.54
C VAL A 247 -2.09 -6.28 5.82
N PHE A 248 -1.36 -6.20 6.93
CA PHE A 248 -1.89 -5.86 8.25
C PHE A 248 -1.22 -4.58 8.74
N TYR A 249 -1.82 -3.94 9.74
CA TYR A 249 -1.21 -2.77 10.36
C TYR A 249 -0.50 -3.13 11.65
N ALA A 250 0.77 -2.76 11.77
CA ALA A 250 1.44 -2.65 13.07
C ALA A 250 1.35 -1.20 13.54
N MET A 251 1.16 -0.99 14.84
CA MET A 251 1.09 0.34 15.42
C MET A 251 2.06 0.48 16.59
N SER A 252 2.98 1.42 16.44
CA SER A 252 3.90 1.86 17.49
C SER A 252 3.38 3.14 18.13
N ARG A 253 3.59 3.28 19.43
CA ARG A 253 3.16 4.43 20.21
C ARG A 253 4.32 4.89 21.09
N TYR A 254 4.62 6.19 21.04
CA TYR A 254 5.72 6.76 21.83
C TYR A 254 5.40 8.21 22.22
N PRO A 255 5.95 8.75 23.33
CA PRO A 255 5.76 10.16 23.69
C PRO A 255 6.35 11.08 22.61
N ALA A 256 5.60 12.11 22.20
CA ALA A 256 6.07 13.01 21.15
C ALA A 256 7.33 13.75 21.58
N GLU A 257 7.41 14.23 22.83
CA GLU A 257 8.59 14.87 23.40
C GLU A 257 9.87 14.02 23.27
N ALA A 258 9.77 12.72 23.56
CA ALA A 258 10.91 11.79 23.46
C ALA A 258 11.36 11.53 22.00
N LEU A 259 10.51 11.81 21.00
CA LEU A 259 10.90 11.79 19.59
C LEU A 259 11.65 13.07 19.16
N LEU A 260 11.54 14.16 19.93
CA LEU A 260 12.21 15.43 19.65
C LEU A 260 13.68 15.41 20.06
N THR A 261 14.00 14.73 21.17
CA THR A 261 15.33 14.72 21.81
C THR A 261 16.39 13.96 21.01
N ALA A 262 16.04 13.42 19.84
CA ALA A 262 16.97 12.83 18.89
C ALA A 262 17.97 13.84 18.25
N SER A 263 18.09 15.07 18.77
CA SER A 263 18.99 16.13 18.27
C SER A 263 20.15 16.54 19.20
N ASP A 264 20.11 16.26 20.51
CA ASP A 264 21.15 16.66 21.49
C ASP A 264 21.76 15.43 22.18
N GLU A 265 22.94 15.53 22.84
CA GLU A 265 23.85 14.47 23.37
C GLU A 265 23.26 13.16 24.00
N ALA A 266 21.96 13.08 24.27
CA ALA A 266 21.20 11.84 24.49
C ALA A 266 20.43 11.28 23.24
N PRO A 267 20.77 11.57 21.96
CA PRO A 267 19.80 11.45 20.88
C PRO A 267 19.72 10.02 20.35
N VAL A 268 20.83 9.30 20.45
CA VAL A 268 20.98 7.93 19.99
C VAL A 268 20.16 6.99 20.85
N GLN A 269 20.02 7.28 22.15
CA GLN A 269 19.23 6.44 23.04
C GLN A 269 17.73 6.57 22.75
N SER A 270 17.17 7.78 22.71
CA SER A 270 15.75 7.97 22.37
C SER A 270 15.42 7.45 20.96
N PHE A 271 16.32 7.64 20.00
CA PHE A 271 16.16 7.08 18.65
C PHE A 271 16.21 5.54 18.65
N ALA A 272 17.09 4.93 19.45
CA ALA A 272 17.15 3.47 19.63
C ALA A 272 15.88 2.93 20.30
N GLU A 273 15.35 3.61 21.30
CA GLU A 273 14.09 3.24 21.95
C GLU A 273 12.92 3.31 20.96
N ALA A 274 12.85 4.35 20.13
CA ALA A 274 11.86 4.41 19.05
C ALA A 274 12.01 3.23 18.07
N CYS A 275 13.25 2.84 17.73
CA CYS A 275 13.52 1.67 16.90
C CYS A 275 13.07 0.35 17.55
N GLU A 276 13.24 0.19 18.86
CA GLU A 276 12.74 -0.98 19.61
C GLU A 276 11.22 -1.05 19.58
N VAL A 277 10.53 0.06 19.84
CA VAL A 277 9.05 0.11 19.81
C VAL A 277 8.50 -0.19 18.40
N ILE A 278 9.23 0.18 17.34
CA ILE A 278 8.88 -0.18 15.96
C ILE A 278 9.15 -1.66 15.68
N SER A 279 10.31 -2.16 16.09
CA SER A 279 10.70 -3.55 15.83
C SER A 279 9.80 -4.52 16.56
N GLU A 280 9.40 -4.19 17.80
CA GLU A 280 8.47 -4.99 18.58
C GLU A 280 7.07 -4.98 17.95
N SER A 281 6.54 -3.82 17.53
CA SER A 281 5.20 -3.75 16.94
C SER A 281 5.06 -4.54 15.62
N GLN A 282 6.15 -4.66 14.87
CA GLN A 282 6.24 -5.42 13.62
C GLN A 282 6.70 -6.87 13.82
N SER A 283 6.99 -7.28 15.06
CA SER A 283 7.61 -8.56 15.34
C SER A 283 6.69 -9.74 14.97
N PRO A 284 7.25 -10.92 14.65
CA PRO A 284 6.47 -12.13 14.46
C PRO A 284 5.69 -12.57 15.70
N SER A 285 6.04 -12.09 16.89
CA SER A 285 5.29 -12.31 18.13
C SER A 285 4.05 -11.42 18.22
N THR A 286 4.08 -10.21 17.65
CA THR A 286 2.96 -9.26 17.65
C THR A 286 2.03 -9.47 16.45
N ILE A 287 2.57 -9.57 15.24
CA ILE A 287 1.82 -9.84 14.01
C ILE A 287 1.88 -11.34 13.72
N ASN A 288 1.34 -12.14 14.64
CA ASN A 288 1.33 -13.59 14.59
C ASN A 288 0.01 -14.14 14.00
N LEU A 289 -0.13 -15.46 13.88
CA LEU A 289 -1.33 -16.08 13.34
C LEU A 289 -2.62 -15.73 14.11
N ARG A 290 -2.51 -15.60 15.45
CA ARG A 290 -3.62 -15.20 16.31
C ARG A 290 -4.08 -13.77 15.99
N HIS A 291 -3.14 -12.83 15.87
CA HIS A 291 -3.43 -11.46 15.46
C HIS A 291 -4.17 -11.42 14.12
N LEU A 292 -3.73 -12.24 13.16
CA LEU A 292 -4.38 -12.32 11.85
C LEU A 292 -5.82 -12.82 11.96
N ALA A 293 -6.06 -13.87 12.77
CA ALA A 293 -7.39 -14.39 13.05
C ALA A 293 -8.29 -13.35 13.74
N GLU A 294 -7.77 -12.65 14.75
CA GLU A 294 -8.50 -11.62 15.50
C GLU A 294 -8.91 -10.44 14.59
N VAL A 295 -8.02 -9.99 13.70
CA VAL A 295 -8.33 -8.91 12.75
C VAL A 295 -9.34 -9.35 11.68
N TYR A 296 -9.24 -10.60 11.21
CA TYR A 296 -10.21 -11.17 10.29
C TYR A 296 -11.59 -11.30 10.94
N ASP A 297 -11.67 -11.87 12.15
CA ASP A 297 -12.91 -12.00 12.92
C ASP A 297 -13.52 -10.64 13.22
N LEU A 298 -12.68 -9.65 13.56
CA LEU A 298 -13.12 -8.27 13.74
C LEU A 298 -13.81 -7.73 12.48
N ALA A 299 -13.20 -7.87 11.30
CA ALA A 299 -13.76 -7.40 10.03
C ALA A 299 -15.04 -8.13 9.61
N ASP A 300 -15.12 -9.44 9.87
CA ASP A 300 -16.32 -10.25 9.59
C ASP A 300 -17.50 -9.84 10.49
N ARG A 301 -17.23 -9.63 11.78
CA ARG A 301 -18.27 -9.36 12.78
C ARG A 301 -18.74 -7.90 12.84
N THR A 302 -17.93 -6.95 12.39
CA THR A 302 -18.38 -5.57 12.22
C THR A 302 -19.06 -5.41 10.88
N ARG A 303 -20.39 -5.61 10.78
CA ARG A 303 -21.29 -5.30 9.63
C ARG A 303 -20.61 -5.06 8.24
N GLY A 304 -19.67 -5.92 7.84
CA GLY A 304 -18.72 -5.66 6.76
C GLY A 304 -17.57 -4.67 7.09
N TYR A 305 -16.40 -4.92 6.48
CA TYR A 305 -15.16 -4.13 6.61
C TYR A 305 -15.35 -2.61 6.42
N GLN A 306 -16.41 -2.19 5.72
CA GLN A 306 -16.80 -0.79 5.51
C GLN A 306 -17.11 -0.04 6.82
N SER A 307 -17.43 -0.77 7.90
CA SER A 307 -17.69 -0.20 9.22
C SER A 307 -16.44 -0.14 10.12
N LEU A 308 -15.29 -0.57 9.61
CA LEU A 308 -13.99 -0.41 10.27
C LEU A 308 -13.23 0.76 9.66
N PHE A 309 -12.91 1.71 10.52
CA PHE A 309 -12.13 2.88 10.21
C PHE A 309 -10.75 2.80 10.85
N PRO A 310 -9.78 3.58 10.37
CA PRO A 310 -8.52 3.79 11.06
C PRO A 310 -8.74 4.28 12.50
N GLY A 311 -8.14 3.58 13.48
CA GLY A 311 -8.12 3.97 14.89
C GLY A 311 -7.04 5.00 15.23
N TRP A 312 -6.32 5.48 14.21
CA TRP A 312 -5.32 6.52 14.32
C TRP A 312 -5.80 7.84 13.70
N ASP A 313 -5.13 8.94 14.07
CA ASP A 313 -5.43 10.26 13.57
C ASP A 313 -4.92 10.43 12.14
N LEU A 314 -5.84 10.63 11.20
CA LEU A 314 -5.54 10.85 9.79
C LEU A 314 -5.38 12.34 9.44
N PHE A 315 -5.92 13.25 10.24
CA PHE A 315 -6.17 14.62 9.80
C PHE A 315 -5.60 15.69 10.72
N GLN A 316 -5.46 15.42 12.02
CA GLN A 316 -4.96 16.38 13.01
C GLN A 316 -3.44 16.35 13.15
N SER A 317 -2.76 15.69 12.21
CA SER A 317 -1.30 15.70 12.08
C SER A 317 -0.56 15.11 13.29
N ARG A 318 -1.20 14.33 14.16
CA ARG A 318 -0.51 13.69 15.30
C ARG A 318 0.17 12.39 14.92
N ASP A 319 -0.51 11.56 14.13
CA ASP A 319 -0.07 10.22 13.79
C ASP A 319 0.51 10.17 12.36
N LEU A 320 1.27 9.13 12.04
CA LEU A 320 1.96 8.95 10.77
C LEU A 320 1.77 7.53 10.26
N LYS A 321 1.47 7.37 8.97
CA LYS A 321 1.41 6.08 8.30
C LYS A 321 2.61 5.91 7.37
N ILE A 322 3.31 4.78 7.48
CA ILE A 322 4.38 4.41 6.55
C ILE A 322 4.03 3.10 5.86
N THR A 323 4.14 3.09 4.53
CA THR A 323 4.12 1.85 3.73
C THR A 323 5.49 1.67 3.09
N ASN A 324 6.00 0.44 3.08
CA ASN A 324 7.33 0.16 2.54
C ASN A 324 7.28 -0.81 1.36
N TRP A 325 7.72 -0.34 0.19
CA TRP A 325 7.84 -1.10 -1.06
C TRP A 325 9.30 -1.36 -1.45
N ALA A 326 10.27 -1.03 -0.60
CA ALA A 326 11.72 -1.16 -0.85
C ALA A 326 12.16 -2.59 -1.20
N ASP A 327 11.41 -3.59 -0.76
CA ASP A 327 11.67 -5.01 -1.04
C ASP A 327 10.76 -5.59 -2.14
N LEU A 328 9.91 -4.77 -2.77
CA LEU A 328 9.24 -5.14 -4.01
C LEU A 328 10.24 -4.95 -5.15
N ASP A 329 10.64 -6.05 -5.78
CA ASP A 329 11.63 -6.05 -6.88
C ASP A 329 11.04 -5.57 -8.21
N ARG A 330 10.53 -4.34 -8.23
CA ARG A 330 9.91 -3.73 -9.41
C ARG A 330 10.93 -3.42 -10.50
N TYR A 331 12.17 -3.13 -10.12
CA TYR A 331 13.29 -2.92 -11.06
C TYR A 331 13.82 -4.22 -11.67
N GLY A 332 13.53 -5.37 -11.05
CA GLY A 332 13.85 -6.69 -11.60
C GLY A 332 12.92 -7.16 -12.72
N ILE A 333 11.76 -6.51 -12.89
CA ILE A 333 10.79 -6.83 -13.94
C ILE A 333 11.40 -6.48 -15.29
N ASP A 334 11.46 -7.46 -16.20
CA ASP A 334 11.95 -7.30 -17.55
C ASP A 334 10.78 -7.51 -18.53
N VAL A 335 10.50 -6.51 -19.35
CA VAL A 335 9.37 -6.51 -20.30
C VAL A 335 9.81 -7.00 -21.68
N GLY A 336 10.94 -7.70 -21.75
CA GLY A 336 11.49 -8.29 -22.97
C GLY A 336 12.46 -7.37 -23.69
N ASP A 337 13.06 -7.88 -24.78
CA ASP A 337 14.25 -7.30 -25.42
C ASP A 337 14.09 -5.85 -25.92
N ILE A 338 12.86 -5.40 -26.16
CA ILE A 338 12.58 -4.05 -26.68
C ILE A 338 12.57 -3.01 -25.55
N LEU A 339 11.90 -3.30 -24.44
CA LEU A 339 11.66 -2.34 -23.36
C LEU A 339 12.61 -2.56 -22.17
N GLY A 340 13.12 -3.78 -22.01
CA GLY A 340 14.02 -4.16 -20.93
C GLY A 340 13.42 -3.91 -19.54
N LYS A 341 14.28 -3.46 -18.62
CA LYS A 341 13.93 -3.18 -17.23
C LYS A 341 13.54 -1.72 -17.01
N PRO A 342 12.61 -1.42 -16.08
CA PRO A 342 12.26 -0.05 -15.74
C PRO A 342 13.47 0.77 -15.32
N CYS A 343 13.63 1.95 -15.90
CA CYS A 343 14.63 2.93 -15.46
C CYS A 343 14.20 3.64 -14.16
N SER A 344 12.89 3.77 -13.94
CA SER A 344 12.30 4.42 -12.76
C SER A 344 10.94 3.81 -12.42
N VAL A 345 10.64 3.67 -11.13
CA VAL A 345 9.32 3.27 -10.62
C VAL A 345 8.80 4.38 -9.72
N ARG A 346 7.64 4.96 -10.05
CA ARG A 346 7.04 6.10 -9.35
C ARG A 346 5.57 5.84 -9.06
N LEU A 347 5.02 6.62 -8.14
CA LEU A 347 3.58 6.71 -7.95
C LEU A 347 3.01 7.94 -8.62
N PRO A 348 1.75 7.89 -9.08
CA PRO A 348 0.96 9.08 -9.34
C PRO A 348 0.96 10.01 -8.13
N VAL A 349 0.90 11.32 -8.38
CA VAL A 349 0.88 12.33 -7.32
C VAL A 349 -0.38 12.13 -6.47
N MET A 350 -0.18 12.01 -5.16
CA MET A 350 -1.26 11.95 -4.17
C MET A 350 -0.94 12.90 -3.02
N GLU A 351 -1.95 13.63 -2.54
CA GLU A 351 -1.82 14.61 -1.47
C GLU A 351 -2.70 14.21 -0.29
N VAL A 352 -2.11 13.54 0.70
CA VAL A 352 -2.77 13.10 1.93
C VAL A 352 -1.90 13.47 3.12
N GLU A 353 -2.46 14.02 4.19
CA GLU A 353 -1.67 14.35 5.38
C GLU A 353 -1.15 13.09 6.09
N GLY A 354 0.10 13.12 6.54
CA GLY A 354 0.64 12.10 7.44
C GLY A 354 0.82 10.73 6.80
N VAL A 355 1.17 10.68 5.51
CA VAL A 355 1.50 9.44 4.82
C VAL A 355 2.93 9.53 4.27
N ALA A 356 3.71 8.48 4.49
CA ALA A 356 4.97 8.26 3.80
C ALA A 356 4.96 6.92 3.07
N LEU A 357 5.55 6.89 1.88
CA LEU A 357 5.76 5.69 1.11
C LEU A 357 7.24 5.56 0.75
N ILE A 358 7.85 4.47 1.20
CA ILE A 358 9.21 4.11 0.80
C ILE A 358 9.08 3.32 -0.51
N LEU A 359 9.63 3.82 -1.61
CA LEU A 359 9.53 3.20 -2.93
C LEU A 359 10.48 2.01 -3.08
N SER A 360 10.28 1.24 -4.14
CA SER A 360 11.19 0.17 -4.57
C SER A 360 12.62 0.69 -4.73
N ARG A 361 13.60 -0.15 -4.38
CA ARG A 361 15.01 0.20 -4.47
C ARG A 361 15.64 -0.27 -5.76
N GLN A 362 16.48 0.58 -6.33
CA GLN A 362 17.47 0.14 -7.31
C GLN A 362 18.66 -0.48 -6.56
N ARG A 363 18.85 -1.79 -6.70
CA ARG A 363 19.94 -2.52 -6.07
C ARG A 363 21.11 -2.67 -7.03
N GLY A 364 22.33 -2.76 -6.49
CA GLY A 364 23.53 -3.00 -7.30
C GLY A 364 24.04 -1.77 -8.06
N VAL A 365 23.51 -0.58 -7.76
CA VAL A 365 24.04 0.70 -8.26
C VAL A 365 25.14 1.23 -7.35
N SER A 366 25.99 2.12 -7.87
CA SER A 366 27.13 2.68 -7.13
C SER A 366 26.72 3.48 -5.89
N GLN A 367 25.54 4.11 -5.91
CA GLN A 367 24.96 4.86 -4.80
C GLN A 367 23.52 4.41 -4.56
N GLU A 368 23.33 3.44 -3.65
CA GLU A 368 22.00 3.01 -3.24
C GLU A 368 21.31 4.09 -2.39
N VAL A 369 20.10 4.46 -2.78
CA VAL A 369 19.23 5.40 -2.08
C VAL A 369 17.86 4.78 -1.84
N PHE A 370 17.20 5.21 -0.76
CA PHE A 370 15.78 5.00 -0.55
C PHE A 370 15.03 6.22 -1.06
N GLU A 371 14.20 6.04 -2.06
CA GLU A 371 13.26 7.08 -2.47
C GLU A 371 12.03 7.02 -1.57
N VAL A 372 11.70 8.14 -0.92
CA VAL A 372 10.59 8.26 0.02
C VAL A 372 9.66 9.37 -0.46
N VAL A 373 8.42 9.01 -0.78
CA VAL A 373 7.36 9.99 -1.02
C VAL A 373 6.76 10.37 0.31
N MET A 374 6.84 11.64 0.68
CA MET A 374 6.22 12.21 1.86
C MET A 374 5.01 13.02 1.42
N MET A 375 3.87 12.77 2.07
CA MET A 375 2.64 13.50 1.85
C MET A 375 2.28 14.19 3.16
N LEU A 376 2.38 15.51 3.16
CA LEU A 376 2.20 16.35 4.35
C LEU A 376 1.46 17.65 3.97
N ARG A 377 0.88 18.32 4.96
CA ARG A 377 0.43 19.70 4.87
C ARG A 377 1.58 20.57 4.39
N LYS A 378 1.28 21.58 3.57
CA LYS A 378 2.29 22.44 2.96
C LYS A 378 3.21 23.09 4.00
N ASP A 379 2.65 23.59 5.10
CA ASP A 379 3.43 24.16 6.20
C ASP A 379 4.37 23.13 6.87
N HIS A 380 3.90 21.91 7.13
CA HIS A 380 4.75 20.83 7.64
C HIS A 380 5.83 20.40 6.63
N MET A 381 5.50 20.36 5.33
CA MET A 381 6.45 20.02 4.27
C MET A 381 7.54 21.08 4.15
N ASP A 382 7.17 22.36 4.16
CA ASP A 382 8.13 23.47 4.11
C ASP A 382 9.06 23.44 5.33
N ALA A 383 8.54 23.14 6.52
CA ALA A 383 9.37 22.95 7.71
C ALA A 383 10.29 21.71 7.62
N LEU A 384 9.81 20.61 7.04
CA LEU A 384 10.61 19.41 6.81
C LEU A 384 11.77 19.68 5.85
N GLU A 385 11.53 20.42 4.77
CA GLU A 385 12.59 20.79 3.82
C GLU A 385 13.64 21.71 4.43
N ASN A 386 13.26 22.55 5.39
CA ASN A 386 14.16 23.43 6.12
C ASN A 386 14.79 22.77 7.36
N ASP A 387 14.44 21.51 7.66
CA ASP A 387 14.99 20.80 8.79
C ASP A 387 16.43 20.32 8.53
N HIS A 388 17.39 20.84 9.29
CA HIS A 388 18.81 20.57 9.09
C HIS A 388 19.17 19.08 9.19
N MET A 389 18.52 18.34 10.10
CA MET A 389 18.76 16.91 10.26
C MET A 389 18.26 16.15 9.02
N TRP A 390 17.04 16.45 8.57
CA TRP A 390 16.46 15.87 7.36
C TRP A 390 17.30 16.16 6.12
N GLN A 391 17.76 17.40 5.95
CA GLN A 391 18.66 17.78 4.86
C GLN A 391 19.95 16.96 4.88
N THR A 392 20.58 16.77 6.05
CA THR A 392 21.81 15.98 6.19
C THR A 392 21.63 14.52 5.74
N LEU A 393 20.41 13.99 5.86
CA LEU A 393 20.05 12.61 5.51
C LEU A 393 19.68 12.46 4.03
N CYS A 394 19.06 13.49 3.46
CA CYS A 394 18.61 13.52 2.07
C CYS A 394 19.68 14.04 1.09
N GLN A 395 20.78 14.60 1.60
CA GLN A 395 21.90 15.05 0.77
C GLN A 395 22.65 13.85 0.17
N MET A 396 22.28 13.47 -1.06
CA MET A 396 23.22 12.94 -2.06
C MET A 396 22.88 13.50 -3.45
N GLY A 397 23.84 14.24 -4.00
CA GLY A 397 23.93 14.58 -5.43
C GLY A 397 23.03 15.72 -5.91
N GLN A 398 23.36 16.97 -5.56
CA GLN A 398 23.25 18.00 -6.60
C GLN A 398 24.05 17.47 -7.79
N LYS A 399 23.35 17.06 -8.85
CA LYS A 399 23.97 16.83 -10.15
C LYS A 399 24.47 18.19 -10.64
N ASP A 400 25.78 18.28 -10.82
CA ASP A 400 26.37 19.13 -11.84
C ASP A 400 25.81 18.77 -13.23
#